data_AF-A0A6N2SCU8-F1
#
_entry.id   AF-A0A6N2SCU8-F1
#
_cell.length_a   1.000
_cell.length_b   1.000
_cell.length_c   1.000
_cell.angle_alpha   90.00
_cell.angle_beta   90.00
_cell.angle_gamma   90.00
#
_symmetry.space_group_name_H-M   'P 1'
#
loop_
_entity.id
_entity.type
_entity.pdbx_description
1 polymer ?
#
loop_
_entity_poly.entity_id
_entity_poly.type
_entity_poly.pdbx_seq_one_letter_code
_entity_poly.pdbx_strand_id
1 'polypeptide(L)'
;MTEKEKKVYEILLTPIMCDNNVKKICIQDNIIYSPQLYNSNLDEDMSDFSVGFYKIVYKDILKENNGKILKENGKYINENYMGDTIHSFNSLANVILGDRCKDCRSPKEMWPEELIDYHSKYHCLANFWIIPMCHGRKSAKLSWYDSLDYYLEEVKNYYLREVKLRFIESQEYFKNFTWESFLDTHGLSEYKMIDNPLKIYKEKEKKACLDEIERIYEFWENRASQIVKKYNNELYNYFNGLGLIN
;
A
#
# COMPACT_ATOMS: atom_id res chain seq x y z
N MET A 1 -15.80 10.53 -14.31
CA MET A 1 -16.34 9.77 -13.16
C MET A 1 -17.74 10.27 -12.87
N THR A 2 -18.66 9.38 -12.53
CA THR A 2 -19.97 9.70 -11.93
C THR A 2 -19.80 10.25 -10.51
N GLU A 3 -20.85 10.83 -9.93
CA GLU A 3 -20.80 11.29 -8.53
C GLU A 3 -20.48 10.15 -7.56
N LYS A 4 -21.08 8.98 -7.79
CA LYS A 4 -20.81 7.76 -7.01
C LYS A 4 -19.34 7.35 -7.08
N GLU A 5 -18.78 7.32 -8.28
CA GLU A 5 -17.37 7.00 -8.53
C GLU A 5 -16.44 8.02 -7.87
N LYS A 6 -16.79 9.31 -7.92
CA LYS A 6 -16.02 10.39 -7.30
C LYS A 6 -15.93 10.23 -5.78
N LYS A 7 -17.03 9.86 -5.11
CA LYS A 7 -17.05 9.61 -3.66
C LYS A 7 -16.16 8.44 -3.26
N VAL A 8 -16.16 7.34 -4.03
CA VAL A 8 -15.26 6.20 -3.80
C VAL A 8 -13.81 6.61 -4.05
N TYR A 9 -13.54 7.33 -5.14
CA TYR A 9 -12.21 7.83 -5.50
C TYR A 9 -11.59 8.69 -4.39
N GLU A 10 -12.34 9.66 -3.87
CA GLU A 10 -11.89 10.53 -2.79
C GLU A 10 -11.55 9.76 -1.51
N ILE A 11 -12.39 8.79 -1.13
CA ILE A 11 -12.13 7.94 0.05
C ILE A 11 -10.87 7.09 -0.13
N LEU A 12 -10.61 6.55 -1.34
CA LEU A 12 -9.41 5.75 -1.60
C LEU A 12 -8.11 6.56 -1.39
N LEU A 13 -8.15 7.86 -1.62
CA LEU A 13 -7.03 8.80 -1.47
C LEU A 13 -7.01 9.49 -0.10
N THR A 14 -8.04 9.30 0.72
CA THR A 14 -8.13 9.94 2.04
C THR A 14 -7.13 9.27 2.99
N PRO A 15 -6.33 10.05 3.74
CA PRO A 15 -5.41 9.50 4.73
C PRO A 15 -6.13 8.69 5.81
N ILE A 16 -5.48 7.64 6.28
CA ILE A 16 -5.96 6.74 7.33
C ILE A 16 -5.03 6.88 8.52
N MET A 17 -5.63 6.92 9.71
CA MET A 17 -4.90 6.80 10.97
C MET A 17 -5.49 5.68 11.81
N CYS A 18 -4.62 4.77 12.25
CA CYS A 18 -5.03 3.68 13.12
C CYS A 18 -5.08 4.17 14.57
N ASP A 19 -6.24 4.07 15.21
CA ASP A 19 -6.44 4.50 16.60
C ASP A 19 -7.43 3.60 17.33
N ASN A 20 -6.98 2.89 18.36
CA ASN A 20 -7.84 2.02 19.17
C ASN A 20 -8.69 2.78 20.20
N ASN A 21 -8.52 4.10 20.34
CA ASN A 21 -9.41 4.93 21.15
C ASN A 21 -10.76 5.17 20.46
N VAL A 22 -10.82 5.11 19.12
CA VAL A 22 -12.09 5.16 18.40
C VAL A 22 -12.78 3.79 18.44
N LYS A 23 -14.09 3.78 18.74
CA LYS A 23 -14.87 2.54 18.84
C LYS A 23 -15.37 2.01 17.49
N LYS A 24 -15.38 2.87 16.47
CA LYS A 24 -15.87 2.59 15.12
C LYS A 24 -15.10 3.46 14.13
N ILE A 25 -15.06 3.02 12.87
CA ILE A 25 -14.48 3.79 11.78
C ILE A 25 -15.26 5.10 11.62
N CYS A 26 -14.55 6.22 11.47
CA CYS A 26 -15.14 7.54 11.24
C CYS A 26 -14.18 8.45 10.47
N ILE A 27 -14.71 9.53 9.91
CA ILE A 27 -13.91 10.59 9.27
C ILE A 27 -13.93 11.84 10.15
N GLN A 28 -12.75 12.41 10.40
CA GLN A 28 -12.59 13.68 11.10
C GLN A 28 -11.41 14.42 10.47
N ASP A 29 -11.57 15.73 10.22
CA ASP A 29 -10.51 16.58 9.66
C ASP A 29 -9.87 16.01 8.38
N ASN A 30 -10.70 15.41 7.51
CA ASN A 30 -10.30 14.71 6.28
C ASN A 30 -9.34 13.53 6.49
N ILE A 31 -9.38 12.90 7.67
CA ILE A 31 -8.63 11.68 8.00
C ILE A 31 -9.64 10.61 8.42
N ILE A 32 -9.46 9.40 7.91
CA ILE A 32 -10.24 8.23 8.32
C ILE A 32 -9.56 7.60 9.53
N TYR A 33 -10.24 7.64 10.66
CA TYR A 33 -9.83 6.96 11.88
C TYR A 33 -10.40 5.56 11.87
N SER A 34 -9.54 4.56 12.12
CA SER A 34 -9.95 3.16 12.19
C SER A 34 -9.41 2.50 13.46
N PRO A 35 -10.22 1.72 14.19
CA PRO A 35 -9.70 0.76 15.15
C PRO A 35 -8.95 -0.37 14.42
N GLN A 36 -8.31 -1.23 15.21
CA GLN A 36 -7.58 -2.38 14.71
C GLN A 36 -7.86 -3.63 15.55
N LEU A 37 -8.37 -4.66 14.89
CA LEU A 37 -8.41 -6.02 15.41
C LEU A 37 -7.06 -6.74 15.29
N TYR A 38 -6.25 -6.40 14.28
CA TYR A 38 -4.93 -7.02 14.07
C TYR A 38 -4.07 -6.94 15.34
N ASN A 39 -3.65 -8.10 15.83
CA ASN A 39 -2.99 -8.23 17.12
C ASN A 39 -1.49 -7.97 17.01
N SER A 40 -1.14 -6.70 16.81
CA SER A 40 0.21 -6.15 16.73
C SER A 40 0.19 -4.67 17.15
N ASN A 41 1.31 -3.97 16.97
CA ASN A 41 1.32 -2.50 17.03
C ASN A 41 0.29 -1.91 16.06
N LEU A 42 -0.20 -0.70 16.38
CA LEU A 42 -1.08 0.06 15.51
C LEU A 42 -0.45 0.22 14.13
N ASP A 43 -1.26 -0.01 13.11
CA ASP A 43 -0.81 -0.11 11.73
C ASP A 43 -1.94 0.24 10.77
N GLU A 44 -1.79 1.35 10.07
CA GLU A 44 -2.77 1.88 9.13
C GLU A 44 -3.11 0.87 8.02
N ASP A 45 -2.12 0.13 7.51
CA ASP A 45 -2.31 -0.86 6.45
C ASP A 45 -2.92 -2.18 6.95
N MET A 46 -3.02 -2.37 8.27
CA MET A 46 -3.71 -3.51 8.89
C MET A 46 -4.87 -3.10 9.80
N SER A 47 -5.30 -1.84 9.72
CA SER A 47 -6.49 -1.34 10.40
C SER A 47 -7.77 -2.03 9.92
N ASP A 48 -8.84 -1.99 10.72
CA ASP A 48 -10.12 -2.64 10.36
C ASP A 48 -10.69 -2.08 9.04
N PHE A 49 -10.46 -0.81 8.75
CA PHE A 49 -10.83 -0.18 7.48
C PHE A 49 -10.06 -0.77 6.30
N SER A 50 -8.74 -0.84 6.40
CA SER A 50 -7.87 -1.43 5.36
C SER A 50 -8.18 -2.91 5.15
N VAL A 51 -8.38 -3.68 6.22
CA VAL A 51 -8.78 -5.09 6.14
C VAL A 51 -10.13 -5.25 5.44
N GLY A 52 -11.10 -4.38 5.69
CA GLY A 52 -12.39 -4.40 4.99
C GLY A 52 -12.25 -4.11 3.50
N PHE A 53 -11.42 -3.12 3.13
CA PHE A 53 -11.07 -2.83 1.74
C PHE A 53 -10.46 -4.05 1.03
N TYR A 54 -9.51 -4.73 1.67
CA TYR A 54 -8.86 -5.89 1.06
C TYR A 54 -9.80 -7.06 0.78
N LYS A 55 -10.78 -7.30 1.66
CA LYS A 55 -11.79 -8.35 1.46
C LYS A 55 -12.61 -8.12 0.18
N ILE A 56 -12.70 -6.87 -0.28
CA ILE A 56 -13.41 -6.48 -1.50
C ILE A 56 -12.49 -6.62 -2.71
N VAL A 57 -11.34 -5.94 -2.69
CA VAL A 57 -10.44 -5.85 -3.85
C VAL A 57 -9.74 -7.18 -4.13
N TYR A 58 -9.37 -7.92 -3.09
CA TYR A 58 -8.65 -9.20 -3.18
C TYR A 58 -9.57 -10.41 -2.98
N LYS A 59 -10.89 -10.25 -3.12
CA LYS A 59 -11.88 -11.32 -2.86
C LYS A 59 -11.56 -12.64 -3.56
N ASP A 60 -11.01 -12.59 -4.76
CA ASP A 60 -10.73 -13.77 -5.57
C ASP A 60 -9.52 -14.57 -5.08
N ILE A 61 -8.46 -13.91 -4.62
CA ILE A 61 -7.26 -14.58 -4.10
C ILE A 61 -7.39 -14.96 -2.62
N LEU A 62 -8.35 -14.36 -1.91
CA LEU A 62 -8.66 -14.68 -0.52
C LEU A 62 -9.67 -15.84 -0.38
N LYS A 63 -10.15 -16.44 -1.47
CA LYS A 63 -11.16 -17.52 -1.45
C LYS A 63 -10.74 -18.70 -0.57
N GLU A 64 -9.48 -19.11 -0.64
CA GLU A 64 -8.96 -20.22 0.16
C GLU A 64 -9.01 -19.95 1.67
N ASN A 65 -9.00 -18.68 2.07
CA ASN A 65 -9.12 -18.25 3.47
C ASN A 65 -10.56 -17.83 3.82
N ASN A 66 -11.58 -18.28 3.08
CA ASN A 66 -12.98 -17.87 3.22
C ASN A 66 -13.17 -16.34 3.16
N GLY A 67 -12.35 -15.65 2.35
CA GLY A 67 -12.38 -14.19 2.24
C GLY A 67 -11.90 -13.47 3.52
N LYS A 68 -11.20 -14.16 4.43
CA LYS A 68 -10.70 -13.58 5.69
C LYS A 68 -9.19 -13.43 5.66
N ILE A 69 -8.72 -12.35 6.28
CA ILE A 69 -7.28 -12.07 6.50
C ILE A 69 -6.92 -12.38 7.96
N LEU A 70 -7.81 -12.04 8.89
CA LEU A 70 -7.63 -12.20 10.32
C LEU A 70 -8.61 -13.22 10.91
N LYS A 71 -8.14 -13.92 11.94
CA LYS A 71 -8.95 -14.69 12.88
C LYS A 71 -9.67 -13.72 13.85
N GLU A 72 -10.66 -14.24 14.57
CA GLU A 72 -11.41 -13.46 15.58
C GLU A 72 -10.53 -12.91 16.71
N ASN A 73 -9.40 -13.56 17.00
CA ASN A 73 -8.43 -13.09 17.99
C ASN A 73 -7.37 -12.12 17.42
N GLY A 74 -7.57 -11.60 16.21
CA GLY A 74 -6.67 -10.64 15.58
C GLY A 74 -5.40 -11.21 14.97
N LYS A 75 -5.14 -12.52 15.08
CA LYS A 75 -4.00 -13.14 14.38
C LYS A 75 -4.33 -13.32 12.90
N TYR A 76 -3.34 -13.12 12.03
CA TYR A 76 -3.50 -13.40 10.61
C TYR A 76 -3.74 -14.90 10.36
N ILE A 77 -4.47 -15.21 9.30
CA ILE A 77 -4.81 -16.58 8.88
C ILE A 77 -3.67 -17.17 8.07
N ASN A 78 -3.11 -16.39 7.14
CA ASN A 78 -2.09 -16.82 6.20
C ASN A 78 -1.11 -15.65 5.98
N GLU A 79 0.18 -15.89 6.19
CA GLU A 79 1.22 -14.87 6.06
C GLU A 79 1.48 -14.43 4.61
N ASN A 80 0.93 -15.13 3.63
CA ASN A 80 0.99 -14.74 2.22
C ASN A 80 0.04 -13.58 1.86
N TYR A 81 -0.86 -13.20 2.77
CA TYR A 81 -1.87 -12.18 2.52
C TYR A 81 -1.88 -11.09 3.61
N MET A 82 -0.81 -10.29 3.66
CA MET A 82 -0.68 -9.20 4.62
C MET A 82 -0.77 -7.84 3.95
N GLY A 83 -1.45 -6.90 4.60
CA GLY A 83 -1.43 -5.48 4.24
C GLY A 83 -0.02 -4.90 4.35
N ASP A 84 0.31 -4.06 3.37
CA ASP A 84 1.53 -3.25 3.32
C ASP A 84 1.29 -1.98 2.48
N THR A 85 2.23 -1.04 2.55
CA THR A 85 2.33 0.10 1.62
C THR A 85 3.02 -0.32 0.32
N ILE A 86 2.53 0.16 -0.81
CA ILE A 86 3.15 -0.02 -2.13
C ILE A 86 4.42 0.84 -2.18
N HIS A 87 4.26 2.15 -1.96
CA HIS A 87 5.35 3.11 -1.84
C HIS A 87 5.54 3.50 -0.38
N SER A 88 6.74 3.33 0.16
CA SER A 88 7.02 3.72 1.54
C SER A 88 7.67 5.09 1.65
N PHE A 89 7.55 5.65 2.85
CA PHE A 89 8.12 6.93 3.20
C PHE A 89 9.65 6.88 3.38
N ASN A 90 10.15 5.79 3.98
CA ASN A 90 11.46 5.79 4.64
C ASN A 90 12.64 5.97 3.69
N SER A 91 12.62 5.30 2.52
CA SER A 91 13.74 5.34 1.57
C SER A 91 13.94 6.75 1.02
N LEU A 92 12.83 7.42 0.66
CA LEU A 92 12.84 8.79 0.16
C LEU A 92 13.26 9.78 1.24
N ALA A 93 12.65 9.68 2.43
CA ALA A 93 12.95 10.57 3.54
C ALA A 93 14.44 10.54 3.93
N ASN A 94 15.05 9.35 3.98
CA ASN A 94 16.46 9.22 4.33
C ASN A 94 17.37 9.95 3.32
N VAL A 95 17.05 9.88 2.02
CA VAL A 95 17.84 10.59 0.98
C VAL A 95 17.61 12.11 1.05
N ILE A 96 16.35 12.53 1.10
CA ILE A 96 15.95 13.95 1.10
C ILE A 96 16.57 14.68 2.29
N LEU A 97 16.43 14.11 3.49
CA LEU A 97 16.97 14.69 4.72
C LEU A 97 18.48 14.48 4.84
N GLY A 98 19.04 13.45 4.19
CA GLY A 98 20.43 13.03 4.37
C GLY A 98 20.66 12.21 5.64
N ASP A 99 19.58 11.67 6.22
CA ASP A 99 19.61 10.86 7.44
C ASP A 99 19.94 9.40 7.13
N ARG A 100 20.49 8.69 8.13
CA ARG A 100 20.93 7.30 7.96
C ARG A 100 19.77 6.30 8.05
N CYS A 101 18.80 6.55 8.91
CA CYS A 101 17.69 5.64 9.19
C CYS A 101 16.53 6.37 9.86
N LYS A 102 15.40 5.66 10.02
CA LYS A 102 14.20 6.16 10.68
C LYS A 102 14.45 6.62 12.13
N ASP A 103 15.30 5.91 12.86
CA ASP A 103 15.54 6.15 14.29
C ASP A 103 16.46 7.36 14.53
N CYS A 104 17.16 7.80 13.49
CA CYS A 104 18.01 8.99 13.48
C CYS A 104 17.41 10.12 12.62
N ARG A 105 16.11 10.07 12.33
CA ARG A 105 15.47 11.02 11.43
C ARG A 105 15.40 12.41 12.07
N SER A 106 15.71 13.41 11.26
CA SER A 106 15.58 14.82 11.61
C SER A 106 14.15 15.15 12.09
N PRO A 107 13.96 16.07 13.05
CA PRO A 107 12.64 16.56 13.43
C PRO A 107 11.83 17.11 12.25
N LYS A 108 10.49 16.97 12.31
CA LYS A 108 9.57 17.35 11.22
C LYS A 108 9.67 18.82 10.83
N GLU A 109 10.04 19.68 11.77
CA GLU A 109 10.24 21.12 11.58
C GLU A 109 11.39 21.45 10.60
N MET A 110 12.28 20.48 10.33
CA MET A 110 13.38 20.63 9.37
C MET A 110 13.08 19.97 8.02
N TRP A 111 11.92 19.35 7.85
CA TRP A 111 11.57 18.66 6.61
C TRP A 111 11.14 19.67 5.56
N PRO A 112 11.45 19.43 4.27
CA PRO A 112 10.85 20.19 3.19
C PRO A 112 9.34 19.95 3.15
N GLU A 113 8.59 20.95 2.69
CA GLU A 113 7.11 20.96 2.67
C GLU A 113 6.55 19.75 1.92
N GLU A 114 7.16 19.39 0.80
CA GLU A 114 6.78 18.26 -0.05
C GLU A 114 6.87 16.92 0.72
N LEU A 115 7.87 16.78 1.59
CA LEU A 115 8.04 15.57 2.41
C LEU A 115 7.03 15.53 3.56
N ILE A 116 6.68 16.68 4.13
CA ILE A 116 5.63 16.78 5.15
C ILE A 116 4.27 16.40 4.55
N ASP A 117 3.96 16.94 3.37
CA ASP A 117 2.74 16.64 2.64
C ASP A 117 2.65 15.14 2.31
N TYR A 118 3.72 14.56 1.75
CA TYR A 118 3.79 13.12 1.47
C TYR A 118 3.58 12.27 2.71
N HIS A 119 4.25 12.60 3.83
CA HIS A 119 4.05 11.90 5.10
C HIS A 119 2.59 11.97 5.58
N SER A 120 1.88 13.06 5.34
CA SER A 120 0.49 13.22 5.78
C SER A 120 -0.52 12.42 4.95
N LYS A 121 -0.14 12.00 3.73
CA LYS A 121 -1.04 11.36 2.76
C LYS A 121 -0.75 9.89 2.46
N TYR A 122 0.47 9.40 2.72
CA TYR A 122 0.89 8.10 2.20
C TYR A 122 0.19 6.87 2.80
N HIS A 123 -0.45 7.00 3.95
CA HIS A 123 -1.32 5.97 4.48
C HIS A 123 -2.74 6.11 3.92
N CYS A 124 -2.94 5.68 2.67
CA CYS A 124 -4.25 5.67 2.02
C CYS A 124 -4.47 4.35 1.26
N LEU A 125 -5.73 4.00 0.99
CA LEU A 125 -6.06 2.72 0.32
C LEU A 125 -5.45 2.63 -1.08
N ALA A 126 -5.30 3.76 -1.77
CA ALA A 126 -4.61 3.84 -3.06
C ALA A 126 -3.13 3.47 -2.99
N ASN A 127 -2.49 3.61 -1.82
CA ASN A 127 -1.12 3.17 -1.58
C ASN A 127 -1.04 1.79 -0.89
N PHE A 128 -2.16 1.14 -0.58
CA PHE A 128 -2.16 -0.13 0.13
C PHE A 128 -2.39 -1.32 -0.80
N TRP A 129 -1.74 -2.43 -0.48
CA TRP A 129 -1.90 -3.71 -1.18
C TRP A 129 -1.76 -4.90 -0.24
N ILE A 130 -1.99 -6.10 -0.76
CA ILE A 130 -1.70 -7.35 -0.07
C ILE A 130 -0.53 -8.07 -0.75
N ILE A 131 0.50 -8.36 0.02
CA ILE A 131 1.64 -9.19 -0.40
C ILE A 131 2.09 -10.13 0.74
N PRO A 132 2.94 -11.12 0.44
CA PRO A 132 3.50 -11.97 1.48
C PRO A 132 4.31 -11.20 2.52
N MET A 133 4.16 -11.58 3.79
CA MET A 133 4.80 -10.93 4.94
C MET A 133 6.32 -10.84 4.79
N CYS A 134 6.96 -11.84 4.18
CA CYS A 134 8.40 -11.83 3.95
C CYS A 134 8.87 -10.75 2.96
N HIS A 135 8.00 -10.27 2.08
CA HIS A 135 8.34 -9.25 1.08
C HIS A 135 8.02 -7.83 1.54
N GLY A 136 6.93 -7.62 2.28
CA GLY A 136 6.53 -6.28 2.74
C GLY A 136 7.03 -5.95 4.15
N ARG A 137 6.80 -6.86 5.11
CA ARG A 137 6.90 -6.55 6.54
C ARG A 137 8.20 -7.02 7.20
N LYS A 138 8.74 -8.17 6.78
CA LYS A 138 10.01 -8.72 7.30
C LYS A 138 11.23 -8.23 6.49
N SER A 139 11.03 -7.72 5.28
CA SER A 139 12.07 -7.22 4.39
C SER A 139 11.55 -5.98 3.69
N ALA A 140 12.40 -4.99 3.46
CA ALA A 140 12.06 -3.86 2.59
C ALA A 140 12.06 -4.35 1.13
N LYS A 141 10.93 -4.87 0.63
CA LYS A 141 10.68 -5.26 -0.78
C LYS A 141 11.94 -5.71 -1.56
N LEU A 142 12.57 -6.77 -1.04
CA LEU A 142 13.76 -7.46 -1.59
C LEU A 142 15.10 -6.68 -1.58
N SER A 143 15.14 -5.42 -1.15
CA SER A 143 16.31 -4.53 -1.25
C SER A 143 16.53 -3.70 0.04
N TRP A 144 17.63 -2.93 0.11
CA TRP A 144 17.82 -1.95 1.19
C TRP A 144 16.91 -0.71 1.01
N TYR A 145 16.59 -0.40 -0.24
CA TYR A 145 15.69 0.66 -0.64
C TYR A 145 14.36 0.03 -1.02
N ASP A 146 13.32 0.44 -0.32
CA ASP A 146 11.95 -0.01 -0.57
C ASP A 146 11.37 0.67 -1.84
N SER A 147 11.85 0.21 -3.00
CA SER A 147 11.49 0.72 -4.32
C SER A 147 10.53 -0.25 -4.99
N LEU A 148 9.34 0.25 -5.38
CA LEU A 148 8.34 -0.54 -6.08
C LEU A 148 8.89 -1.10 -7.40
N ASP A 149 9.54 -0.27 -8.20
CA ASP A 149 10.03 -0.64 -9.53
C ASP A 149 11.07 -1.77 -9.46
N TYR A 150 12.00 -1.69 -8.51
CA TYR A 150 12.95 -2.77 -8.26
C TYR A 150 12.24 -4.06 -7.86
N TYR A 151 11.26 -3.96 -6.96
CA TYR A 151 10.46 -5.10 -6.53
C TYR A 151 9.69 -5.74 -7.70
N LEU A 152 9.06 -4.92 -8.54
CA LEU A 152 8.32 -5.37 -9.72
C LEU A 152 9.25 -5.98 -10.77
N GLU A 153 10.47 -5.51 -10.92
CA GLU A 153 11.48 -6.13 -11.79
C GLU A 153 11.80 -7.56 -11.33
N GLU A 154 12.00 -7.77 -10.03
CA GLU A 154 12.25 -9.10 -9.46
C GLU A 154 11.04 -10.02 -9.60
N VAL A 155 9.83 -9.53 -9.34
CA VAL A 155 8.58 -10.29 -9.54
C VAL A 155 8.35 -10.61 -11.01
N LYS A 156 8.66 -9.69 -11.93
CA LYS A 156 8.58 -9.95 -13.37
C LYS A 156 9.58 -11.01 -13.80
N ASN A 157 10.82 -10.95 -13.28
CA ASN A 157 11.85 -11.95 -13.54
C ASN A 157 11.43 -13.35 -13.06
N TYR A 158 10.74 -13.44 -11.91
CA TYR A 158 10.14 -14.69 -11.42
C TYR A 158 9.24 -15.34 -12.49
N TYR A 159 8.31 -14.57 -13.08
CA TYR A 159 7.39 -15.11 -14.09
C TYR A 159 8.05 -15.37 -15.46
N LEU A 160 9.01 -14.53 -15.88
CA LEU A 160 9.60 -14.64 -17.22
C LEU A 160 10.74 -15.67 -17.31
N ARG A 161 11.44 -15.92 -16.21
CA ARG A 161 12.65 -16.75 -16.19
C ARG A 161 12.53 -17.96 -15.27
N GLU A 162 11.37 -18.17 -14.65
CA GLU A 162 11.09 -19.23 -13.67
C GLU A 162 12.14 -19.30 -12.54
N VAL A 163 12.70 -18.14 -12.16
CA VAL A 163 13.67 -18.06 -11.06
C VAL A 163 12.96 -18.17 -9.72
N LYS A 164 13.60 -18.74 -8.70
CA LYS A 164 13.01 -18.69 -7.35
C LYS A 164 13.19 -17.30 -6.76
N LEU A 165 12.11 -16.69 -6.29
CA LEU A 165 12.20 -15.53 -5.41
C LEU A 165 12.95 -15.90 -4.12
N ARG A 166 13.57 -14.89 -3.51
CA ARG A 166 14.41 -15.02 -2.31
C ARG A 166 13.72 -15.75 -1.14
N PHE A 167 12.38 -15.76 -1.10
CA PHE A 167 11.59 -16.38 -0.04
C PHE A 167 10.71 -17.50 -0.59
N ILE A 168 10.98 -18.75 -0.20
CA ILE A 168 10.23 -19.92 -0.68
C ILE A 168 8.76 -19.90 -0.21
N GLU A 169 8.49 -19.35 0.98
CA GLU A 169 7.14 -19.23 1.56
C GLU A 169 6.19 -18.38 0.69
N SER A 170 6.74 -17.42 -0.06
CA SER A 170 5.96 -16.57 -0.97
C SER A 170 5.58 -17.24 -2.30
N GLN A 171 6.16 -18.40 -2.64
CA GLN A 171 5.91 -19.07 -3.92
C GLN A 171 4.44 -19.45 -4.10
N GLU A 172 3.76 -19.83 -3.01
CA GLU A 172 2.33 -20.17 -3.06
C GLU A 172 1.48 -18.98 -3.48
N TYR A 173 1.81 -17.79 -2.98
CA TYR A 173 1.13 -16.57 -3.38
C TYR A 173 1.28 -16.29 -4.88
N PHE A 174 2.52 -16.30 -5.39
CA PHE A 174 2.78 -15.94 -6.79
C PHE A 174 2.27 -16.98 -7.80
N LYS A 175 2.11 -18.25 -7.39
CA LYS A 175 1.47 -19.30 -8.22
C LYS A 175 0.01 -19.00 -8.57
N ASN A 176 -0.66 -18.12 -7.83
CA ASN A 176 -2.04 -17.72 -8.12
C ASN A 176 -2.16 -16.74 -9.28
N PHE A 177 -1.04 -16.32 -9.89
CA PHE A 177 -1.03 -15.28 -10.91
C PHE A 177 -0.19 -15.65 -12.13
N THR A 178 -0.49 -14.99 -13.25
CA THR A 178 0.50 -14.66 -14.28
C THR A 178 1.07 -13.27 -13.98
N TRP A 179 2.09 -12.83 -14.70
CA TRP A 179 2.57 -11.45 -14.57
C TRP A 179 1.45 -10.42 -14.80
N GLU A 180 0.65 -10.61 -15.84
CA GLU A 180 -0.45 -9.72 -16.20
C GLU A 180 -1.55 -9.73 -15.15
N SER A 181 -1.95 -10.91 -14.65
CA SER A 181 -2.99 -10.98 -13.63
C SER A 181 -2.50 -10.50 -12.26
N PHE A 182 -1.20 -10.61 -11.97
CA PHE A 182 -0.59 -9.98 -10.81
C PHE A 182 -0.73 -8.45 -10.89
N LEU A 183 -0.36 -7.84 -12.02
CA LEU A 183 -0.51 -6.40 -12.22
C LEU A 183 -1.98 -5.97 -12.11
N ASP A 184 -2.90 -6.66 -12.79
CA ASP A 184 -4.33 -6.33 -12.76
C ASP A 184 -4.94 -6.44 -11.36
N THR A 185 -4.61 -7.50 -10.63
CA THR A 185 -5.11 -7.69 -9.26
C THR A 185 -4.64 -6.58 -8.32
N HIS A 186 -3.44 -6.05 -8.54
CA HIS A 186 -2.86 -5.01 -7.69
C HIS A 186 -3.16 -3.59 -8.17
N GLY A 187 -3.90 -3.40 -9.28
CA GLY A 187 -4.15 -2.08 -9.86
C GLY A 187 -2.89 -1.44 -10.45
N LEU A 188 -2.01 -2.27 -11.03
CA LEU A 188 -0.72 -1.90 -11.61
C LEU A 188 -0.67 -2.12 -13.13
N SER A 189 -1.79 -2.41 -13.80
CA SER A 189 -1.83 -2.72 -15.23
C SER A 189 -1.27 -1.61 -16.12
N GLU A 190 -1.47 -0.36 -15.71
CA GLU A 190 -0.98 0.83 -16.41
C GLU A 190 0.35 1.36 -15.83
N TYR A 191 0.94 0.65 -14.86
CA TYR A 191 2.17 1.09 -14.20
C TYR A 191 3.38 1.03 -15.13
N LYS A 192 4.15 2.11 -15.17
CA LYS A 192 5.38 2.21 -15.95
C LYS A 192 6.57 2.22 -15.01
N MET A 193 7.34 1.13 -15.05
CA MET A 193 8.60 1.03 -14.32
C MET A 193 9.65 1.95 -14.96
N ILE A 194 10.47 2.59 -14.13
CA ILE A 194 11.64 3.34 -14.57
C ILE A 194 12.87 2.45 -14.66
N ASP A 195 13.78 2.78 -15.58
CA ASP A 195 15.07 2.10 -15.67
C ASP A 195 15.97 2.49 -14.50
N ASN A 196 16.74 1.51 -13.99
CA ASN A 196 17.66 1.70 -12.86
C ASN A 196 17.01 2.36 -11.62
N PRO A 197 15.93 1.79 -11.08
CA PRO A 197 15.11 2.45 -10.05
C PRO A 197 15.86 2.72 -8.73
N LEU A 198 16.98 2.03 -8.50
CA LEU A 198 17.82 2.23 -7.32
C LEU A 198 18.81 3.40 -7.46
N LYS A 199 18.94 4.02 -8.64
CA LYS A 199 19.95 5.04 -8.92
C LYS A 199 19.80 6.26 -8.00
N ILE A 200 18.61 6.83 -7.92
CA ILE A 200 18.32 8.04 -7.13
C ILE A 200 18.70 7.87 -5.66
N TYR A 201 18.51 6.66 -5.12
CA TYR A 201 18.83 6.35 -3.74
C TYR A 201 20.33 6.15 -3.51
N LYS A 202 21.00 5.41 -4.39
CA LYS A 202 22.44 5.12 -4.30
C LYS A 202 23.29 6.37 -4.50
N GLU A 203 22.88 7.23 -5.43
CA GLU A 203 23.55 8.50 -5.75
C GLU A 203 23.13 9.65 -4.82
N LYS A 204 22.17 9.40 -3.92
CA LYS A 204 21.63 10.38 -2.95
C LYS A 204 21.10 11.64 -3.63
N GLU A 205 20.43 11.46 -4.77
CA GLU A 205 19.89 12.55 -5.58
C GLU A 205 18.62 13.14 -4.94
N LYS A 206 18.78 14.13 -4.05
CA LYS A 206 17.66 14.75 -3.32
C LYS A 206 16.53 15.25 -4.22
N LYS A 207 16.87 15.95 -5.30
CA LYS A 207 15.87 16.49 -6.24
C LYS A 207 15.10 15.37 -6.94
N ALA A 208 15.78 14.33 -7.39
CA ALA A 208 15.12 13.18 -8.02
C ALA A 208 14.21 12.42 -7.03
N CYS A 209 14.57 12.34 -5.73
CA CYS A 209 13.67 11.79 -4.72
C CYS A 209 12.43 12.67 -4.45
N LEU A 210 12.52 13.99 -4.61
CA LEU A 210 11.35 14.86 -4.57
C LEU A 210 10.49 14.67 -5.82
N ASP A 211 11.10 14.57 -7.00
CA ASP A 211 10.36 14.32 -8.25
C ASP A 211 9.69 12.93 -8.24
N GLU A 212 10.26 11.95 -7.53
CA GLU A 212 9.65 10.64 -7.31
C GLU A 212 8.37 10.71 -6.45
N ILE A 213 8.25 11.66 -5.52
CA ILE A 213 7.02 11.88 -4.76
C ILE A 213 5.87 12.27 -5.70
N GLU A 214 6.12 13.15 -6.68
CA GLU A 214 5.12 13.54 -7.67
C GLU A 214 4.67 12.34 -8.52
N ARG A 215 5.63 11.51 -8.95
CA ARG A 215 5.31 10.26 -9.68
C ARG A 215 4.45 9.31 -8.84
N ILE A 216 4.69 9.25 -7.53
CA ILE A 216 3.90 8.45 -6.59
C ILE A 216 2.47 8.99 -6.46
N TYR A 217 2.27 10.30 -6.43
CA TYR A 217 0.93 10.89 -6.43
C TYR A 217 0.16 10.56 -7.71
N GLU A 218 0.77 10.77 -8.88
CA GLU A 218 0.17 10.38 -10.15
C GLU A 218 -0.18 8.88 -10.17
N PHE A 219 0.67 8.04 -9.60
CA PHE A 219 0.39 6.63 -9.45
C PHE A 219 -0.83 6.36 -8.57
N TRP A 220 -0.95 6.99 -7.39
CA TRP A 220 -2.11 6.79 -6.52
C TRP A 220 -3.41 7.22 -7.16
N GLU A 221 -3.44 8.35 -7.87
CA GLU A 221 -4.62 8.82 -8.61
C GLU A 221 -5.03 7.84 -9.71
N ASN A 222 -4.06 7.35 -10.48
CA ASN A 222 -4.32 6.36 -11.53
C ASN A 222 -4.79 5.03 -10.94
N ARG A 223 -4.17 4.56 -9.85
CA ARG A 223 -4.57 3.32 -9.18
C ARG A 223 -5.95 3.43 -8.55
N ALA A 224 -6.26 4.54 -7.87
CA ALA A 224 -7.59 4.80 -7.33
C ALA A 224 -8.64 4.77 -8.45
N SER A 225 -8.35 5.38 -9.60
CA SER A 225 -9.23 5.36 -10.77
C SER A 225 -9.46 3.93 -11.29
N GLN A 226 -8.43 3.08 -11.34
CA GLN A 226 -8.56 1.68 -11.75
C GLN A 226 -9.41 0.87 -10.75
N ILE A 227 -9.17 1.04 -9.45
CA ILE A 227 -9.94 0.37 -8.39
C ILE A 227 -11.41 0.77 -8.47
N VAL A 228 -11.71 2.06 -8.67
CA VAL A 228 -13.08 2.55 -8.84
C VAL A 228 -13.74 1.87 -10.03
N LYS A 229 -13.10 1.84 -11.21
CA LYS A 229 -13.67 1.19 -12.40
C LYS A 229 -14.06 -0.27 -12.14
N LYS A 230 -13.30 -1.00 -11.32
CA LYS A 230 -13.49 -2.44 -11.07
C LYS A 230 -14.40 -2.76 -9.89
N TYR A 231 -14.40 -1.93 -8.84
CA TYR A 231 -15.04 -2.25 -7.55
C TYR A 231 -15.97 -1.14 -7.01
N ASN A 232 -16.36 -0.15 -7.83
CA ASN A 232 -17.16 1.01 -7.40
C ASN A 232 -18.37 0.63 -6.55
N ASN A 233 -19.15 -0.39 -6.97
CA ASN A 233 -20.39 -0.74 -6.28
C ASN A 233 -20.12 -1.33 -4.89
N GLU A 234 -19.23 -2.32 -4.79
CA GLU A 234 -18.89 -2.96 -3.52
C GLU A 234 -18.24 -1.98 -2.55
N LEU A 235 -17.30 -1.15 -3.04
CA LEU A 235 -16.62 -0.16 -2.20
C LEU A 235 -17.56 0.95 -1.75
N TYR A 236 -18.42 1.47 -2.64
CA TYR A 236 -19.42 2.45 -2.25
C TYR A 236 -20.35 1.91 -1.15
N ASN A 237 -20.83 0.67 -1.30
CA ASN A 237 -21.70 0.07 -0.31
C ASN A 237 -20.98 -0.12 1.04
N TYR A 238 -19.71 -0.53 1.01
CA TYR A 238 -18.88 -0.64 2.19
C TYR A 238 -18.67 0.71 2.88
N PHE A 239 -18.22 1.73 2.15
CA PHE A 239 -17.98 3.06 2.68
C PHE A 239 -19.25 3.74 3.19
N ASN A 240 -20.36 3.59 2.47
CA ASN A 240 -21.68 4.07 2.91
C ASN A 240 -22.16 3.33 4.16
N GLY A 241 -21.96 2.01 4.24
CA GLY A 241 -22.28 1.22 5.43
C GLY A 241 -21.48 1.62 6.68
N LEU A 242 -20.30 2.21 6.48
CA LEU A 242 -19.49 2.81 7.54
C LEU A 242 -19.87 4.27 7.86
N GLY A 243 -20.77 4.88 7.08
CA GLY A 243 -21.14 6.29 7.22
C GLY A 243 -20.05 7.27 6.77
N LEU A 244 -19.18 6.86 5.84
CA LEU A 244 -18.11 7.70 5.28
C LEU A 244 -18.55 8.48 4.04
N ILE A 245 -19.73 8.17 3.49
CA ILE A 245 -20.31 8.83 2.34
C ILE A 245 -21.47 9.69 2.80
N ASN A 246 -21.36 11.01 2.56
CA ASN A 246 -22.43 11.99 2.75
C ASN A 246 -23.01 12.42 1.40
#